data_AF-A0A925AV07-F1
#
_entry.id   AF-A0A925AV07-F1
#
_cell.length_a   1.000
_cell.length_b   1.000
_cell.length_c   1.000
_cell.angle_alpha   90.00
_cell.angle_beta   90.00
_cell.angle_gamma   90.00
#
_symmetry.space_group_name_H-M   'P 1'
#
loop_
_entity.id
_entity.type
_entity.pdbx_description
1 polymer ?
#
loop_
_entity_poly.entity_id
_entity_poly.type
_entity_poly.pdbx_seq_one_letter_code
_entity_poly.pdbx_strand_id
1 'polypeptide(L)'
;MTTAILSFHNRLRATLQREGARWGTLVLALLGAVGVVQYYRPPASIGIAPFAATVRAVVPRAEPALNAFGKSGAVQMRFALPGEVVHYPLQVRENPSALSYAWVRLADGVVADTARALAGGPIRAPGEPGFYQLALENGGLRQLLQGVTVAVLVPFEEKRGSDIDGYRIGTFLAERLGSGEKERPRGFVKVTEGDAELPITKHLRLGDFLTRDGQTQWPRYTAISPLVLDKLELVVASIAELRGGDTRVRVELNVHSAFRTPAYNGYNRFSRDSRHQYGDAIDVAIDANGDGRLSASDTKLVAEAVDRIEAEYPELMGGLGVYTSDKYNQPYVHIDARGKKARWRG
;
A
#
# COMPACT_ATOMS: atom_id res chain seq x y z
N MET A 1 -54.73 25.38 -97.25
CA MET A 1 -53.59 26.17 -96.72
C MET A 1 -53.72 26.28 -95.20
N THR A 2 -53.62 25.16 -94.48
CA THR A 2 -53.99 25.13 -93.05
C THR A 2 -53.19 24.08 -92.26
N THR A 3 -51.90 23.93 -92.58
CA THR A 3 -51.01 22.99 -91.86
C THR A 3 -49.56 23.48 -91.75
N ALA A 4 -49.33 24.80 -91.82
CA ALA A 4 -47.98 25.39 -91.68
C ALA A 4 -47.85 26.42 -90.53
N ILE A 5 -48.96 26.91 -89.96
CA ILE A 5 -48.94 28.00 -88.96
C ILE A 5 -48.84 27.48 -87.51
N LEU A 6 -49.22 26.22 -87.22
CA LEU A 6 -49.13 25.64 -85.87
C LEU A 6 -47.71 25.19 -85.46
N SER A 7 -46.79 24.98 -86.40
CA SER A 7 -45.43 24.48 -86.12
C SER A 7 -44.48 25.58 -85.60
N PHE A 8 -44.69 26.83 -86.03
CA PHE A 8 -43.80 27.95 -85.67
C PHE A 8 -44.12 28.54 -84.28
N HIS A 9 -45.39 28.59 -83.88
CA HIS A 9 -45.82 29.09 -82.58
C HIS A 9 -45.38 28.19 -81.41
N ASN A 10 -45.28 26.87 -81.61
CA ASN A 10 -44.86 25.94 -80.56
C ASN A 10 -43.34 25.94 -80.31
N ARG A 11 -42.51 26.28 -81.30
CA ARG A 11 -41.04 26.35 -81.12
C ARG A 11 -40.59 27.63 -80.40
N LEU A 12 -41.28 28.77 -80.58
CA LEU A 12 -40.97 29.99 -79.83
C LEU A 12 -41.36 29.90 -78.34
N ARG A 13 -42.51 29.29 -78.00
CA ARG A 13 -42.91 29.08 -76.59
C ARG A 13 -41.97 28.13 -75.83
N ALA A 14 -41.49 27.06 -76.47
CA ALA A 14 -40.58 26.10 -75.84
C ALA A 14 -39.18 26.67 -75.57
N THR A 15 -38.74 27.64 -76.37
CA THR A 15 -37.41 28.27 -76.22
C THR A 15 -37.43 29.35 -75.12
N LEU A 16 -38.48 30.17 -75.07
CA LEU A 16 -38.68 31.19 -74.01
C LEU A 16 -38.94 30.57 -72.62
N GLN A 17 -39.61 29.41 -72.53
CA GLN A 17 -39.79 28.70 -71.26
C GLN A 17 -38.49 28.07 -70.72
N ARG A 18 -37.58 27.63 -71.59
CA ARG A 18 -36.29 27.05 -71.18
C ARG A 18 -35.30 28.09 -70.69
N GLU A 19 -35.32 29.31 -71.23
CA GLU A 19 -34.47 30.41 -70.75
C GLU A 19 -35.01 31.01 -69.44
N GLY A 20 -36.33 31.19 -69.30
CA GLY A 20 -36.96 31.64 -68.05
C GLY A 20 -36.75 30.66 -66.89
N ALA A 21 -36.79 29.35 -67.15
CA ALA A 21 -36.49 28.33 -66.14
C ALA A 21 -35.01 28.32 -65.70
N ARG A 22 -34.08 28.55 -66.65
CA ARG A 22 -32.63 28.63 -66.35
C ARG A 22 -32.27 29.86 -65.52
N TRP A 23 -32.86 31.02 -65.83
CA TRP A 23 -32.68 32.24 -65.03
C TRP A 23 -33.36 32.15 -63.67
N GLY A 24 -34.55 31.56 -63.58
CA GLY A 24 -35.23 31.30 -62.30
C GLY A 24 -34.44 30.37 -61.36
N THR A 25 -33.79 29.34 -61.90
CA THR A 25 -32.96 28.41 -61.12
C THR A 25 -31.67 29.07 -60.63
N LEU A 26 -31.07 29.96 -61.44
CA LEU A 26 -29.87 30.71 -61.08
C LEU A 26 -30.15 31.76 -59.98
N VAL A 27 -31.29 32.45 -60.06
CA VAL A 27 -31.71 33.42 -59.04
C VAL A 27 -32.09 32.72 -57.73
N LEU A 28 -32.76 31.56 -57.77
CA LEU A 28 -33.03 30.74 -56.58
C LEU A 28 -31.75 30.19 -55.95
N ALA A 29 -30.76 29.78 -56.75
CA ALA A 29 -29.47 29.32 -56.25
C ALA A 29 -28.65 30.45 -55.60
N LEU A 30 -28.67 31.65 -56.18
CA LEU A 30 -28.00 32.84 -55.62
C LEU A 30 -28.68 33.33 -54.33
N LEU A 31 -30.02 33.34 -54.27
CA LEU A 31 -30.76 33.67 -53.05
C LEU A 31 -30.56 32.61 -51.95
N GLY A 32 -30.47 31.33 -52.32
CA GLY A 32 -30.09 30.25 -51.41
C GLY A 32 -28.67 30.40 -50.86
N ALA A 33 -27.69 30.77 -51.70
CA ALA A 33 -26.31 31.00 -51.30
C ALA A 33 -26.15 32.20 -50.36
N VAL A 34 -26.90 33.30 -50.58
CA VAL A 34 -26.91 34.47 -49.69
C VAL A 34 -27.62 34.14 -48.36
N GLY A 35 -28.69 33.34 -48.38
CA GLY A 35 -29.34 32.85 -47.17
C GLY A 35 -28.45 31.92 -46.33
N VAL A 36 -27.64 31.07 -46.97
CA VAL A 36 -26.61 30.29 -46.30
C VAL A 36 -25.54 31.23 -45.72
N VAL A 37 -25.03 32.22 -46.44
CA VAL A 37 -23.99 33.12 -45.85
C VAL A 37 -24.52 34.01 -44.72
N GLN A 38 -25.79 34.42 -44.73
CA GLN A 38 -26.37 35.27 -43.67
C GLN A 38 -26.92 34.51 -42.46
N TYR A 39 -27.37 33.26 -42.62
CA TYR A 39 -28.00 32.47 -41.54
C TYR A 39 -27.25 31.19 -41.18
N TYR A 40 -26.19 30.83 -41.91
CA TYR A 40 -25.28 29.78 -41.49
C TYR A 40 -24.43 30.29 -40.34
N ARG A 41 -24.94 30.08 -39.13
CA ARG A 41 -24.08 29.95 -37.97
C ARG A 41 -23.40 28.59 -38.13
N PRO A 42 -22.07 28.54 -38.39
CA PRO A 42 -21.39 27.26 -38.30
C PRO A 42 -21.75 26.65 -36.94
N PRO A 43 -22.08 25.35 -36.83
CA PRO A 43 -22.02 24.71 -35.53
C PRO A 43 -20.63 25.06 -35.02
N ALA A 44 -20.56 25.68 -33.83
CA ALA A 44 -19.30 26.12 -33.25
C ALA A 44 -18.31 24.99 -33.48
N SER A 45 -17.41 25.22 -34.44
CA SER A 45 -16.47 24.20 -34.85
C SER A 45 -15.74 23.89 -33.57
N ILE A 46 -15.68 22.60 -33.27
CA ILE A 46 -14.66 21.99 -32.45
C ILE A 46 -13.38 22.74 -32.78
N GLY A 47 -13.05 23.70 -31.92
CA GLY A 47 -11.83 24.47 -32.02
C GLY A 47 -10.73 23.48 -31.73
N ILE A 48 -10.25 22.82 -32.77
CA ILE A 48 -8.96 22.17 -32.74
C ILE A 48 -7.97 23.34 -32.65
N ALA A 49 -7.74 23.81 -31.43
CA ALA A 49 -6.49 24.43 -31.10
C ALA A 49 -5.41 23.43 -31.54
N PRO A 50 -4.53 23.76 -32.51
CA PRO A 50 -3.59 22.78 -33.06
C PRO A 50 -2.51 22.35 -32.06
N PHE A 51 -2.61 22.80 -30.80
CA PHE A 51 -1.77 22.40 -29.68
C PHE A 51 -2.54 22.18 -28.37
N ALA A 52 -3.86 21.99 -28.40
CA ALA A 52 -4.49 21.31 -27.27
C ALA A 52 -4.15 19.84 -27.42
N ALA A 53 -3.00 19.45 -26.86
CA ALA A 53 -2.66 18.05 -26.69
C ALA A 53 -3.90 17.36 -26.12
N THR A 54 -4.55 16.51 -26.91
CA THR A 54 -5.46 15.51 -26.39
C THR A 54 -4.57 14.66 -25.51
N VAL A 55 -4.47 15.04 -24.23
CA VAL A 55 -3.86 14.20 -23.20
C VAL A 55 -4.79 13.01 -23.12
N ARG A 56 -4.51 12.01 -23.96
CA ARG A 56 -5.17 10.74 -23.90
C ARG A 56 -4.85 10.24 -22.50
N ALA A 57 -5.85 10.21 -21.61
CA ALA A 57 -5.66 9.67 -20.28
C ALA A 57 -5.10 8.25 -20.46
N VAL A 58 -3.91 8.02 -19.93
CA VAL A 58 -3.27 6.71 -19.89
C VAL A 58 -3.40 6.24 -18.46
N VAL A 59 -3.81 4.97 -18.26
CA VAL A 59 -3.76 4.35 -16.94
C VAL A 59 -2.34 4.53 -16.42
N PRO A 60 -2.13 5.19 -15.26
CA PRO A 60 -0.79 5.39 -14.72
C PRO A 60 -0.02 4.06 -14.73
N ARG A 61 1.26 4.11 -15.07
CA ARG A 61 2.16 2.96 -14.96
C ARG A 61 3.17 3.28 -13.88
N ALA A 62 2.77 2.99 -12.66
CA ALA A 62 3.65 3.03 -11.53
C ALA A 62 3.68 1.71 -10.78
N GLU A 63 4.78 1.50 -10.08
CA GLU A 63 4.96 0.42 -9.13
C GLU A 63 5.71 0.95 -7.91
N PRO A 64 5.51 0.36 -6.72
CA PRO A 64 6.39 0.63 -5.59
C PRO A 64 7.84 0.35 -6.00
N ALA A 65 8.75 1.27 -5.70
CA ALA A 65 10.16 1.05 -5.93
C ALA A 65 10.68 -0.11 -5.06
N LEU A 66 11.81 -0.73 -5.41
CA LEU A 66 12.36 -1.86 -4.64
C LEU A 66 12.60 -1.52 -3.16
N ASN A 67 13.04 -0.30 -2.86
CA ASN A 67 13.22 0.19 -1.49
C ASN A 67 11.90 0.52 -0.76
N ALA A 68 10.75 0.39 -1.42
CA ALA A 68 9.43 0.43 -0.79
C ALA A 68 9.17 -0.82 0.07
N PHE A 69 9.93 -1.90 -0.12
CA PHE A 69 9.78 -3.17 0.59
C PHE A 69 10.76 -3.37 1.76
N GLY A 70 11.25 -2.28 2.34
CA GLY A 70 12.24 -2.32 3.42
C GLY A 70 13.65 -2.63 2.91
N LYS A 71 14.58 -2.85 3.86
CA LYS A 71 15.97 -3.23 3.56
C LYS A 71 16.07 -4.66 3.04
N SER A 72 15.23 -5.53 3.57
CA SER A 72 15.09 -6.93 3.15
C SER A 72 14.50 -7.09 1.74
N GLY A 73 13.82 -6.07 1.22
CA GLY A 73 13.01 -6.19 0.01
C GLY A 73 11.76 -7.07 0.18
N ALA A 74 11.42 -7.47 1.41
CA ALA A 74 10.37 -8.43 1.72
C ALA A 74 9.26 -7.87 2.63
N VAL A 75 9.33 -6.60 3.06
CA VAL A 75 8.30 -5.95 3.87
C VAL A 75 7.17 -5.44 3.00
N GLN A 76 5.95 -5.92 3.25
CA GLN A 76 4.76 -5.65 2.44
C GLN A 76 3.78 -4.69 3.15
N MET A 77 4.08 -4.26 4.37
CA MET A 77 3.26 -3.33 5.14
C MET A 77 4.08 -2.15 5.68
N ARG A 78 3.55 -0.94 5.51
CA ARG A 78 4.06 0.29 6.12
C ARG A 78 3.10 0.76 7.20
N PHE A 79 3.63 1.43 8.21
CA PHE A 79 2.88 1.85 9.38
C PHE A 79 2.99 3.37 9.53
N ALA A 80 1.87 4.04 9.74
CA ALA A 80 1.82 5.48 9.89
C ALA A 80 0.69 5.88 10.86
N LEU A 81 0.88 6.94 11.63
CA LEU A 81 -0.22 7.59 12.35
C LEU A 81 -1.14 8.31 11.35
N PRO A 82 -2.39 8.61 11.75
CA PRO A 82 -3.30 9.43 10.97
C PRO A 82 -2.64 10.72 10.43
N GLY A 83 -2.71 10.93 9.12
CA GLY A 83 -2.16 12.12 8.45
C GLY A 83 -0.63 12.22 8.39
N GLU A 84 0.11 11.25 8.94
CA GLU A 84 1.56 11.20 8.91
C GLU A 84 2.08 11.01 7.47
N VAL A 85 3.27 11.53 7.20
CA VAL A 85 3.96 11.28 5.93
C VAL A 85 4.37 9.81 5.86
N VAL A 86 3.92 9.13 4.81
CA VAL A 86 4.31 7.75 4.49
C VAL A 86 5.47 7.80 3.50
N HIS A 87 6.60 7.21 3.87
CA HIS A 87 7.69 6.98 2.92
C HIS A 87 7.30 5.83 1.97
N TYR A 88 6.77 6.20 0.80
CA TYR A 88 6.29 5.28 -0.24
C TYR A 88 6.99 5.61 -1.57
N PRO A 89 8.25 5.18 -1.77
CA PRO A 89 8.98 5.47 -2.99
C PRO A 89 8.33 4.75 -4.19
N LEU A 90 8.15 5.48 -5.29
CA LEU A 90 7.46 5.01 -6.49
C LEU A 90 8.41 5.05 -7.70
N GLN A 91 8.30 4.05 -8.56
CA GLN A 91 8.80 4.13 -9.94
C GLN A 91 7.63 4.51 -10.83
N VAL A 92 7.65 5.72 -11.36
CA VAL A 92 6.58 6.28 -12.21
C VAL A 92 7.14 6.45 -13.62
N ARG A 93 6.45 5.92 -14.64
CA ARG A 93 6.87 6.09 -16.04
C ARG A 93 6.46 7.44 -16.63
N GLU A 94 5.32 7.97 -16.20
CA GLU A 94 4.79 9.26 -16.63
C GLU A 94 5.39 10.43 -15.82
N ASN A 95 5.13 11.67 -16.26
CA ASN A 95 5.48 12.85 -15.49
C ASN A 95 4.66 12.89 -14.17
N PRO A 96 5.29 12.80 -12.98
CA PRO A 96 4.58 12.76 -11.70
C PRO A 96 3.72 14.00 -11.42
N SER A 97 4.04 15.15 -12.04
CA SER A 97 3.26 16.38 -11.89
C SER A 97 1.86 16.30 -12.51
N ALA A 98 1.63 15.33 -13.40
CA ALA A 98 0.32 15.08 -14.02
C ALA A 98 -0.51 14.04 -13.24
N LEU A 99 0.03 13.46 -12.17
CA LEU A 99 -0.63 12.40 -11.40
C LEU A 99 -1.20 12.94 -10.09
N SER A 100 -2.33 12.38 -9.70
CA SER A 100 -2.83 12.44 -8.33
C SER A 100 -2.80 11.07 -7.69
N TYR A 101 -2.87 11.03 -6.37
CA TYR A 101 -3.02 9.80 -5.61
C TYR A 101 -4.22 9.89 -4.67
N ALA A 102 -4.84 8.75 -4.39
CA ALA A 102 -5.88 8.60 -3.38
C ALA A 102 -5.66 7.29 -2.63
N TRP A 103 -6.19 7.18 -1.42
CA TRP A 103 -6.16 5.94 -0.67
C TRP A 103 -7.44 5.14 -0.90
N VAL A 104 -7.28 3.83 -1.09
CA VAL A 104 -8.39 2.89 -1.21
C VAL A 104 -8.35 1.96 -0.01
N ARG A 105 -9.46 1.90 0.74
CA ARG A 105 -9.58 0.96 1.88
C ARG A 105 -9.53 -0.47 1.39
N LEU A 106 -8.75 -1.29 2.07
CA LEU A 106 -8.60 -2.69 1.72
C LEU A 106 -9.88 -3.51 1.98
N ALA A 107 -10.64 -3.13 3.01
CA ALA A 107 -11.82 -3.90 3.46
C ALA A 107 -13.00 -3.85 2.47
N ASP A 108 -13.24 -2.71 1.83
CA ASP A 108 -14.42 -2.46 1.00
C ASP A 108 -14.08 -1.90 -0.40
N GLY A 109 -12.81 -1.64 -0.70
CA GLY A 109 -12.38 -1.06 -1.97
C GLY A 109 -12.82 0.40 -2.16
N VAL A 110 -13.33 1.06 -1.12
CA VAL A 110 -13.85 2.42 -1.20
C VAL A 110 -12.71 3.42 -1.06
N VAL A 111 -12.77 4.48 -1.85
CA VAL A 111 -11.85 5.60 -1.78
C VAL A 111 -12.02 6.30 -0.43
N ALA A 112 -10.95 6.35 0.35
CA ALA A 112 -10.95 6.88 1.70
C ALA A 112 -10.92 8.41 1.75
N ASP A 113 -10.31 9.04 0.74
CA ASP A 113 -10.08 10.47 0.72
C ASP A 113 -10.10 11.07 -0.70
N THR A 114 -10.16 12.40 -0.76
CA THR A 114 -10.07 13.12 -2.03
C THR A 114 -8.66 12.98 -2.60
N ALA A 115 -8.58 12.78 -3.92
CA ALA A 115 -7.31 12.68 -4.62
C ALA A 115 -6.44 13.94 -4.43
N ARG A 116 -5.15 13.73 -4.20
CA ARG A 116 -4.15 14.77 -3.93
C ARG A 116 -3.07 14.72 -5.00
N ALA A 117 -2.51 15.88 -5.37
CA ALA A 117 -1.43 15.91 -6.37
C ALA A 117 -0.19 15.13 -5.87
N LEU A 118 0.38 14.30 -6.75
CA LEU A 118 1.64 13.59 -6.48
C LEU A 118 2.87 14.50 -6.67
N ALA A 119 2.68 15.69 -7.26
CA ALA A 119 3.70 16.64 -7.74
C ALA A 119 4.72 17.14 -6.69
N GLY A 120 5.59 16.26 -6.19
CA GLY A 120 6.67 16.55 -5.24
C GLY A 120 6.24 16.73 -3.79
N GLY A 121 4.95 16.65 -3.48
CA GLY A 121 4.44 16.67 -2.11
C GLY A 121 4.61 15.31 -1.41
N PRO A 122 4.73 15.29 -0.06
CA PRO A 122 4.80 14.04 0.67
C PRO A 122 3.47 13.27 0.56
N ILE A 123 3.55 11.97 0.33
CA ILE A 123 2.39 11.07 0.44
C ILE A 123 2.01 11.00 1.92
N ARG A 124 0.79 11.41 2.26
CA ARG A 124 0.26 11.37 3.63
C ARG A 124 -0.78 10.28 3.81
N ALA A 125 -0.70 9.58 4.94
CA ALA A 125 -1.67 8.58 5.35
C ALA A 125 -3.09 9.16 5.46
N PRO A 126 -4.13 8.32 5.30
CA PRO A 126 -5.51 8.65 5.66
C PRO A 126 -5.64 9.15 7.11
N GLY A 127 -6.74 9.86 7.39
CA GLY A 127 -7.06 10.35 8.74
C GLY A 127 -7.65 9.28 9.66
N GLU A 128 -8.12 8.16 9.12
CA GLU A 128 -8.79 7.11 9.88
C GLU A 128 -7.91 5.85 9.97
N PRO A 129 -7.81 5.20 11.15
CA PRO A 129 -7.13 3.92 11.30
C PRO A 129 -7.70 2.82 10.38
N GLY A 130 -6.83 1.95 9.86
CA GLY A 130 -7.21 0.87 8.96
C GLY A 130 -6.14 0.49 7.94
N PHE A 131 -6.48 -0.37 6.99
CA PHE A 131 -5.58 -0.83 5.93
C PHE A 131 -5.93 -0.20 4.59
N TYR A 132 -4.92 0.31 3.90
CA TYR A 132 -5.10 1.07 2.67
C TYR A 132 -4.09 0.67 1.60
N GLN A 133 -4.54 0.71 0.35
CA GLN A 133 -3.70 0.63 -0.84
C GLN A 133 -3.65 2.00 -1.52
N LEU A 134 -2.48 2.34 -2.06
CA LEU A 134 -2.30 3.59 -2.79
C LEU A 134 -2.84 3.41 -4.21
N ALA A 135 -3.69 4.32 -4.65
CA ALA A 135 -4.14 4.39 -6.04
C ALA A 135 -3.58 5.65 -6.70
N LEU A 136 -3.03 5.52 -7.91
CA LEU A 136 -2.66 6.65 -8.75
C LEU A 136 -3.74 6.94 -9.77
N GLU A 137 -3.96 8.21 -10.06
CA GLU A 137 -5.00 8.69 -10.95
C GLU A 137 -4.44 9.65 -12.00
N ASN A 138 -4.93 9.51 -13.23
CA ASN A 138 -4.64 10.41 -14.34
C ASN A 138 -5.87 10.52 -15.26
N GLY A 139 -6.44 11.73 -15.38
CA GLY A 139 -7.55 11.99 -16.30
C GLY A 139 -8.77 11.07 -16.10
N GLY A 140 -9.07 10.72 -14.84
CA GLY A 140 -10.19 9.83 -14.47
C GLY A 140 -9.88 8.32 -14.55
N LEU A 141 -8.70 7.94 -15.05
CA LEU A 141 -8.23 6.55 -14.99
C LEU A 141 -7.46 6.31 -13.69
N ARG A 142 -7.63 5.12 -13.12
CA ARG A 142 -7.01 4.73 -11.84
C ARG A 142 -6.18 3.45 -11.98
N GLN A 143 -5.01 3.44 -11.37
CA GLN A 143 -4.20 2.24 -11.12
C GLN A 143 -4.09 2.01 -9.62
N LEU A 144 -4.47 0.83 -9.14
CA LEU A 144 -4.26 0.41 -7.75
C LEU A 144 -2.86 -0.21 -7.62
N LEU A 145 -2.02 0.34 -6.76
CA LEU A 145 -0.67 -0.19 -6.55
C LEU A 145 -0.71 -1.40 -5.63
N GLN A 146 -0.17 -2.51 -6.13
CA GLN A 146 -0.08 -3.78 -5.41
C GLN A 146 1.26 -3.88 -4.67
N GLY A 147 1.33 -4.76 -3.67
CA GLY A 147 2.56 -5.15 -3.00
C GLY A 147 2.90 -4.43 -1.69
N VAL A 148 2.50 -3.16 -1.52
CA VAL A 148 2.69 -2.43 -0.25
C VAL A 148 1.38 -1.89 0.28
N THR A 149 0.92 -2.44 1.39
CA THR A 149 -0.23 -1.99 2.18
C THR A 149 0.23 -0.95 3.21
N VAL A 150 -0.59 0.06 3.47
CA VAL A 150 -0.39 1.01 4.56
C VAL A 150 -1.38 0.74 5.67
N ALA A 151 -0.87 0.38 6.85
CA ALA A 151 -1.63 0.32 8.08
C ALA A 151 -1.58 1.70 8.77
N VAL A 152 -2.71 2.39 8.77
CA VAL A 152 -2.90 3.58 9.60
C VAL A 152 -3.22 3.12 11.01
N LEU A 153 -2.36 3.50 11.94
CA LEU A 153 -2.42 3.08 13.33
C LEU A 153 -3.54 3.80 14.07
N VAL A 154 -4.12 3.12 15.06
CA VAL A 154 -4.80 3.77 16.17
C VAL A 154 -3.74 4.43 17.05
N PRO A 155 -3.74 5.76 17.22
CA PRO A 155 -2.77 6.43 18.10
C PRO A 155 -2.77 5.84 19.51
N PHE A 156 -1.62 5.84 20.19
CA PHE A 156 -1.56 5.31 21.56
C PHE A 156 -2.56 6.03 22.48
N GLU A 157 -2.76 7.32 22.24
CA GLU A 157 -3.63 8.21 23.02
C GLU A 157 -5.11 7.79 23.04
N GLU A 158 -5.54 6.95 22.10
CA GLU A 158 -6.90 6.38 22.10
C GLU A 158 -7.10 5.32 23.19
N LYS A 159 -6.01 4.83 23.80
CA LYS A 159 -6.05 3.91 24.93
C LYS A 159 -6.62 4.62 26.16
N ARG A 160 -7.75 4.12 26.65
CA ARG A 160 -8.41 4.60 27.87
C ARG A 160 -8.15 3.64 29.02
N GLY A 161 -7.36 4.07 29.99
CA GLY A 161 -6.97 3.21 31.11
C GLY A 161 -6.14 2.03 30.60
N SER A 162 -6.63 0.80 30.75
CA SER A 162 -5.95 -0.42 30.27
C SER A 162 -6.43 -0.92 28.91
N ASP A 163 -7.34 -0.22 28.24
CA ASP A 163 -8.15 -0.81 27.19
C ASP A 163 -8.25 0.10 25.95
N ILE A 164 -8.43 -0.51 24.78
CA ILE A 164 -8.78 0.15 23.50
C ILE A 164 -9.97 -0.63 22.95
N ASP A 165 -11.10 0.04 22.69
CA ASP A 165 -12.34 -0.60 22.18
C ASP A 165 -12.75 -1.89 22.93
N GLY A 166 -12.52 -1.96 24.25
CA GLY A 166 -12.83 -3.15 25.05
C GLY A 166 -11.83 -4.32 24.93
N TYR A 167 -10.75 -4.15 24.17
CA TYR A 167 -9.60 -5.06 24.17
C TYR A 167 -8.59 -4.65 25.24
N ARG A 168 -8.24 -5.60 26.12
CA ARG A 168 -7.37 -5.34 27.27
C ARG A 168 -5.89 -5.35 26.85
N ILE A 169 -5.31 -4.16 26.74
CA ILE A 169 -3.86 -3.96 26.53
C ILE A 169 -3.11 -4.05 27.86
N GLY A 170 -3.67 -3.51 28.95
CA GLY A 170 -2.96 -3.33 30.21
C GLY A 170 -2.21 -2.00 30.28
N THR A 171 -1.22 -1.92 31.17
CA THR A 171 -0.52 -0.65 31.46
C THR A 171 0.98 -0.84 31.26
N PHE A 172 1.55 -0.07 30.34
CA PHE A 172 2.97 -0.01 30.04
C PHE A 172 3.77 0.54 31.23
N LEU A 173 5.08 0.27 31.25
CA LEU A 173 5.95 0.76 32.31
C LEU A 173 6.01 2.30 32.33
N ALA A 174 6.14 2.92 31.15
CA ALA A 174 6.16 4.38 30.99
C ALA A 174 4.96 5.08 31.64
N GLU A 175 3.76 4.52 31.43
CA GLU A 175 2.52 5.06 31.99
C GLU A 175 2.53 5.05 33.53
N ARG A 176 3.23 4.09 34.15
CA ARG A 176 3.31 3.97 35.61
C ARG A 176 4.38 4.86 36.22
N LEU A 177 5.52 4.99 35.54
CA LEU A 177 6.66 5.75 36.02
C LEU A 177 6.54 7.24 35.74
N GLY A 178 5.58 7.65 34.89
CA GLY A 178 5.49 9.04 34.42
C GLY A 178 6.68 9.46 33.55
N SER A 179 7.56 8.51 33.19
CA SER A 179 8.63 8.71 32.22
C SER A 179 7.98 8.77 30.84
N GLY A 180 8.20 9.87 30.10
CA GLY A 180 7.48 10.21 28.87
C GLY A 180 7.58 9.21 27.70
N GLU A 181 7.43 9.70 26.46
CA GLU A 181 7.13 8.91 25.25
C GLU A 181 8.09 7.76 24.89
N LYS A 182 9.26 7.63 25.53
CA LYS A 182 10.35 6.74 25.11
C LYS A 182 10.12 5.25 25.37
N GLU A 183 9.13 4.86 26.18
CA GLU A 183 8.86 3.46 26.56
C GLU A 183 7.39 3.06 26.32
N ARG A 184 6.85 3.43 25.15
CA ARG A 184 5.54 2.97 24.67
C ARG A 184 5.49 2.87 23.14
N PRO A 185 4.62 2.03 22.56
CA PRO A 185 4.32 2.09 21.14
C PRO A 185 3.79 3.46 20.73
N ARG A 186 4.05 3.87 19.48
CA ARG A 186 3.46 5.08 18.90
C ARG A 186 1.95 4.95 18.69
N GLY A 187 1.49 3.73 18.47
CA GLY A 187 0.11 3.36 18.22
C GLY A 187 -0.01 1.86 17.98
N PHE A 188 -1.22 1.44 17.62
CA PHE A 188 -1.57 0.04 17.45
C PHE A 188 -2.23 -0.18 16.09
N VAL A 189 -1.90 -1.28 15.45
CA VAL A 189 -2.66 -1.78 14.31
C VAL A 189 -3.98 -2.33 14.85
N LYS A 190 -5.11 -1.83 14.35
CA LYS A 190 -6.44 -2.37 14.61
C LYS A 190 -6.67 -3.57 13.70
N VAL A 191 -6.81 -4.76 14.28
CA VAL A 191 -6.96 -6.02 13.57
C VAL A 191 -8.38 -6.52 13.77
N THR A 192 -9.14 -6.64 12.69
CA THR A 192 -10.42 -7.38 12.69
C THR A 192 -10.18 -8.85 12.37
N GLU A 193 -11.23 -9.67 12.50
CA GLU A 193 -11.13 -11.12 12.24
C GLU A 193 -10.64 -11.42 10.81
N GLY A 194 -11.09 -10.65 9.82
CA GLY A 194 -10.69 -10.82 8.42
C GLY A 194 -9.27 -10.35 8.11
N ASP A 195 -8.64 -9.56 8.99
CA ASP A 195 -7.32 -8.97 8.73
C ASP A 195 -6.16 -9.90 9.13
N ALA A 196 -6.41 -10.96 9.92
CA ALA A 196 -5.35 -11.81 10.48
C ALA A 196 -4.48 -12.48 9.40
N GLU A 197 -5.03 -12.73 8.22
CA GLU A 197 -4.32 -13.36 7.10
C GLU A 197 -3.60 -12.35 6.20
N LEU A 198 -3.68 -11.05 6.48
CA LEU A 198 -2.96 -10.04 5.70
C LEU A 198 -1.45 -10.24 5.82
N PRO A 199 -0.72 -10.36 4.70
CA PRO A 199 0.72 -10.49 4.74
C PRO A 199 1.36 -9.17 5.17
N ILE A 200 2.31 -9.27 6.10
CA ILE A 200 3.13 -8.15 6.57
C ILE A 200 4.52 -8.21 5.91
N THR A 201 5.04 -9.42 5.74
CA THR A 201 6.28 -9.69 5.02
C THR A 201 6.13 -10.93 4.15
N LYS A 202 7.20 -11.35 3.46
CA LYS A 202 7.23 -12.63 2.74
C LYS A 202 6.89 -13.84 3.63
N HIS A 203 7.28 -13.85 4.90
CA HIS A 203 7.10 -14.99 5.81
C HIS A 203 6.12 -14.75 6.96
N LEU A 204 5.62 -13.52 7.14
CA LEU A 204 4.78 -13.14 8.28
C LEU A 204 3.42 -12.60 7.83
N ARG A 205 2.37 -12.97 8.57
CA ARG A 205 1.04 -12.38 8.48
C ARG A 205 0.66 -11.63 9.76
N LEU A 206 -0.35 -10.78 9.69
CA LEU A 206 -0.77 -9.94 10.80
C LEU A 206 -1.20 -10.73 12.05
N GLY A 207 -1.79 -11.91 11.85
CA GLY A 207 -2.15 -12.84 12.92
C GLY A 207 -0.96 -13.31 13.75
N ASP A 208 0.25 -13.37 13.18
CA ASP A 208 1.47 -13.76 13.91
C ASP A 208 1.84 -12.72 15.00
N PHE A 209 1.32 -11.49 14.88
CA PHE A 209 1.51 -10.40 15.82
C PHE A 209 0.39 -10.25 16.84
N LEU A 210 -0.62 -11.12 16.84
CA LEU A 210 -1.66 -11.09 17.87
C LEU A 210 -1.18 -11.77 19.16
N THR A 211 -1.49 -11.15 20.30
CA THR A 211 -1.18 -11.73 21.61
C THR A 211 -2.04 -12.97 21.87
N ARG A 212 -1.42 -14.04 22.39
CA ARG A 212 -2.08 -15.30 22.75
C ARG A 212 -2.62 -15.26 24.18
N ASP A 213 -3.49 -14.29 24.47
CA ASP A 213 -3.99 -13.97 25.82
C ASP A 213 -5.38 -14.54 26.14
N GLY A 214 -5.95 -15.34 25.24
CA GLY A 214 -7.28 -15.94 25.40
C GLY A 214 -8.44 -14.95 25.23
N GLN A 215 -8.18 -13.67 24.96
CA GLN A 215 -9.22 -12.71 24.60
C GLN A 215 -9.80 -13.11 23.23
N THR A 216 -11.13 -13.19 23.12
CA THR A 216 -11.81 -13.65 21.90
C THR A 216 -12.50 -12.53 21.15
N GLN A 217 -12.66 -11.35 21.76
CA GLN A 217 -13.30 -10.20 21.15
C GLN A 217 -12.48 -9.61 20.00
N TRP A 218 -13.19 -8.95 19.09
CA TRP A 218 -12.65 -8.16 17.98
C TRP A 218 -13.21 -6.74 18.06
N PRO A 219 -12.46 -5.71 17.62
CA PRO A 219 -11.09 -5.77 17.09
C PRO A 219 -10.05 -6.12 18.18
N ARG A 220 -8.90 -6.62 17.74
CA ARG A 220 -7.69 -6.76 18.57
C ARG A 220 -6.63 -5.78 18.11
N TYR A 221 -5.60 -5.61 18.93
CA TYR A 221 -4.62 -4.57 18.72
C TYR A 221 -3.20 -5.11 18.88
N THR A 222 -2.32 -4.70 17.97
CA THR A 222 -0.92 -5.09 18.02
C THR A 222 0.01 -3.91 17.72
N ALA A 223 1.12 -3.81 18.45
CA ALA A 223 2.20 -2.90 18.12
C ALA A 223 3.24 -3.63 17.27
N ILE A 224 3.71 -2.98 16.20
CA ILE A 224 4.69 -3.56 15.28
C ILE A 224 5.75 -2.52 14.95
N SER A 225 7.01 -2.86 15.18
CA SER A 225 8.16 -2.08 14.72
C SER A 225 8.57 -2.52 13.32
N PRO A 226 8.69 -1.61 12.33
CA PRO A 226 9.21 -1.98 11.02
C PRO A 226 10.62 -2.60 11.05
N LEU A 227 11.43 -2.26 12.06
CA LEU A 227 12.81 -2.75 12.16
C LEU A 227 12.88 -4.25 12.44
N VAL A 228 11.97 -4.80 13.26
CA VAL A 228 11.98 -6.24 13.55
C VAL A 228 11.53 -7.06 12.34
N LEU A 229 10.63 -6.49 11.51
CA LEU A 229 10.19 -7.10 10.25
C LEU A 229 11.37 -7.23 9.27
N ASP A 230 12.06 -6.12 9.02
CA ASP A 230 13.22 -6.09 8.13
C ASP A 230 14.34 -7.01 8.63
N LYS A 231 14.64 -6.95 9.94
CA LYS A 231 15.68 -7.80 10.55
C LYS A 231 15.38 -9.28 10.38
N LEU A 232 14.14 -9.71 10.63
CA LEU A 232 13.78 -11.11 10.52
C LEU A 232 13.89 -11.61 9.08
N GLU A 233 13.40 -10.85 8.11
CA GLU A 233 13.51 -11.23 6.69
C GLU A 233 14.96 -11.28 6.21
N LEU A 234 15.81 -10.35 6.66
CA LEU A 234 17.25 -10.39 6.39
C LEU A 234 17.93 -11.61 7.04
N VAL A 235 17.52 -12.00 8.25
CA VAL A 235 18.01 -13.21 8.91
C VAL A 235 17.60 -14.46 8.13
N VAL A 236 16.35 -14.54 7.69
CA VAL A 236 15.87 -15.65 6.85
C VAL A 236 16.64 -15.71 5.52
N ALA A 237 16.89 -14.56 4.89
CA ALA A 237 17.71 -14.49 3.67
C ALA A 237 19.15 -14.95 3.93
N SER A 238 19.78 -14.49 5.01
CA SER A 238 21.14 -14.91 5.39
C SER A 238 21.22 -16.41 5.67
N ILE A 239 20.20 -17.03 6.27
CA ILE A 239 20.14 -18.48 6.47
C ILE A 239 20.07 -19.21 5.13
N ALA A 240 19.23 -18.74 4.19
CA ALA A 240 19.15 -19.32 2.86
C ALA A 240 20.48 -19.24 2.09
N GLU A 241 21.22 -18.13 2.25
CA GLU A 241 22.59 -18.00 1.71
C GLU A 241 23.56 -19.01 2.33
N LEU A 242 23.58 -19.13 3.67
CA LEU A 242 24.43 -20.08 4.39
C LEU A 242 24.17 -21.54 3.99
N ARG A 243 22.96 -21.84 3.51
CA ARG A 243 22.56 -23.17 2.99
C ARG A 243 22.97 -23.45 1.54
N GLY A 244 23.66 -22.54 0.86
CA GLY A 244 24.14 -22.73 -0.52
C GLY A 244 23.46 -21.87 -1.58
N GLY A 245 22.84 -20.75 -1.19
CA GLY A 245 22.62 -19.61 -2.10
C GLY A 245 21.34 -19.62 -2.93
N ASP A 246 20.46 -20.61 -2.79
CA ASP A 246 19.15 -20.56 -3.46
C ASP A 246 18.10 -19.92 -2.54
N THR A 247 17.75 -18.66 -2.81
CA THR A 247 16.70 -17.92 -2.09
C THR A 247 15.29 -18.50 -2.30
N ARG A 248 15.15 -19.55 -3.12
CA ARG A 248 13.93 -20.37 -3.26
C ARG A 248 13.80 -21.44 -2.18
N VAL A 249 14.84 -21.66 -1.38
CA VAL A 249 14.76 -22.55 -0.21
C VAL A 249 13.68 -22.01 0.72
N ARG A 250 12.63 -22.80 0.91
CA ARG A 250 11.61 -22.52 1.93
C ARG A 250 12.26 -22.68 3.29
N VAL A 251 12.27 -21.59 4.06
CA VAL A 251 12.61 -21.60 5.47
C VAL A 251 11.30 -21.72 6.23
N GLU A 252 11.12 -22.83 6.94
CA GLU A 252 9.96 -22.99 7.81
C GLU A 252 10.16 -22.12 9.05
N LEU A 253 9.22 -21.20 9.26
CA LEU A 253 9.24 -20.23 10.34
C LEU A 253 7.97 -20.39 11.16
N ASN A 254 8.14 -20.72 12.44
CA ASN A 254 7.04 -20.81 13.40
C ASN A 254 7.14 -19.67 14.40
N VAL A 255 6.21 -18.72 14.33
CA VAL A 255 6.12 -17.62 15.30
C VAL A 255 5.50 -18.15 16.59
N HIS A 256 6.27 -18.15 17.67
CA HIS A 256 5.77 -18.45 19.01
C HIS A 256 5.05 -17.23 19.60
N SER A 257 5.62 -16.04 19.42
CA SER A 257 5.03 -14.79 19.91
C SER A 257 5.75 -13.58 19.33
N ALA A 258 5.01 -12.56 18.89
CA ALA A 258 5.58 -11.24 18.60
C ALA A 258 5.07 -10.21 19.62
N PHE A 259 4.05 -9.42 19.33
CA PHE A 259 3.53 -8.48 20.32
C PHE A 259 2.85 -9.19 21.50
N ARG A 260 3.16 -8.72 22.71
CA ARG A 260 2.53 -9.13 23.96
C ARG A 260 1.92 -7.92 24.65
N THR A 261 0.62 -7.94 24.88
CA THR A 261 -0.01 -6.91 25.72
C THR A 261 0.66 -6.86 27.10
N PRO A 262 0.83 -5.67 27.70
CA PRO A 262 1.22 -5.55 29.10
C PRO A 262 0.37 -6.40 30.06
N ALA A 263 -0.92 -6.57 29.78
CA ALA A 263 -1.80 -7.44 30.54
C ALA A 263 -1.39 -8.92 30.46
N TYR A 264 -1.05 -9.43 29.27
CA TYR A 264 -0.62 -10.80 29.05
C TYR A 264 0.71 -11.12 29.73
N ASN A 265 1.69 -10.22 29.61
CA ASN A 265 3.04 -10.50 30.09
C ASN A 265 3.11 -10.58 31.63
N GLY A 266 2.07 -10.13 32.32
CA GLY A 266 1.94 -10.19 33.77
C GLY A 266 2.92 -9.25 34.49
N TYR A 267 2.82 -9.27 35.82
CA TYR A 267 3.58 -8.36 36.68
C TYR A 267 4.74 -9.09 37.37
N ASN A 268 5.87 -9.21 36.67
CA ASN A 268 7.14 -9.52 37.30
C ASN A 268 8.26 -8.62 36.73
N ARG A 269 9.34 -8.46 37.49
CA ARG A 269 10.45 -7.53 37.19
C ARG A 269 11.13 -7.76 35.82
N PHE A 270 11.09 -8.98 35.28
CA PHE A 270 11.66 -9.31 33.97
C PHE A 270 10.65 -9.16 32.83
N SER A 271 9.35 -9.31 33.11
CA SER A 271 8.26 -9.09 32.15
C SER A 271 7.99 -7.61 31.87
N ARG A 272 8.33 -6.68 32.78
CA ARG A 272 8.02 -5.25 32.63
C ARG A 272 8.75 -4.54 31.50
N ASP A 273 9.93 -5.02 31.12
CA ASP A 273 10.77 -4.43 30.08
C ASP A 273 10.97 -5.40 28.90
N SER A 274 10.01 -6.32 28.73
CA SER A 274 10.03 -7.23 27.59
C SER A 274 9.78 -6.45 26.32
N ARG A 275 10.72 -6.56 25.37
CA ARG A 275 10.62 -5.93 24.05
C ARG A 275 9.37 -6.35 23.26
N HIS A 276 8.79 -7.51 23.56
CA HIS A 276 7.50 -7.91 23.01
C HIS A 276 6.36 -6.91 23.27
N GLN A 277 6.41 -6.16 24.39
CA GLN A 277 5.40 -5.13 24.67
C GLN A 277 5.51 -3.92 23.75
N TYR A 278 6.68 -3.67 23.18
CA TYR A 278 6.91 -2.49 22.34
C TYR A 278 6.79 -2.80 20.84
N GLY A 279 6.46 -4.05 20.49
CA GLY A 279 6.26 -4.48 19.11
C GLY A 279 7.55 -4.70 18.32
N ASP A 280 8.71 -4.67 18.99
CA ASP A 280 10.02 -4.75 18.34
C ASP A 280 10.76 -6.06 18.62
N ALA A 281 10.04 -7.09 19.12
CA ALA A 281 10.56 -8.41 19.37
C ALA A 281 9.67 -9.52 18.80
N ILE A 282 10.31 -10.64 18.46
CA ILE A 282 9.66 -11.85 17.99
C ILE A 282 10.41 -13.09 18.48
N ASP A 283 9.65 -14.07 18.94
CA ASP A 283 10.11 -15.41 19.27
C ASP A 283 9.74 -16.33 18.11
N VAL A 284 10.76 -16.92 17.49
CA VAL A 284 10.61 -17.78 16.31
C VAL A 284 11.41 -19.07 16.44
N ALA A 285 10.83 -20.18 16.00
CA ALA A 285 11.56 -21.38 15.66
C ALA A 285 11.76 -21.42 14.14
N ILE A 286 12.98 -21.71 13.69
CA ILE A 286 13.35 -21.73 12.28
C ILE A 286 14.09 -23.03 12.00
N ASP A 287 13.69 -23.78 10.96
CA ASP A 287 14.50 -24.88 10.42
C ASP A 287 15.62 -24.29 9.56
N ALA A 288 16.74 -23.99 10.21
CA ALA A 288 17.82 -23.20 9.63
C ALA A 288 18.83 -24.07 8.89
N ASN A 289 18.95 -25.36 9.23
CA ASN A 289 19.78 -26.30 8.47
C ASN A 289 18.99 -27.01 7.35
N GLY A 290 17.66 -27.01 7.40
CA GLY A 290 16.80 -27.60 6.39
C GLY A 290 16.58 -29.10 6.50
N ASP A 291 16.81 -29.69 7.68
CA ASP A 291 16.65 -31.13 7.90
C ASP A 291 15.22 -31.53 8.31
N GLY A 292 14.29 -30.56 8.38
CA GLY A 292 12.90 -30.75 8.76
C GLY A 292 12.69 -30.90 10.27
N ARG A 293 13.70 -30.63 11.10
CA ARG A 293 13.64 -30.73 12.56
C ARG A 293 14.05 -29.42 13.20
N LEU A 294 13.25 -28.97 14.17
CA LEU A 294 13.61 -27.80 14.98
C LEU A 294 14.52 -28.24 16.14
N SER A 295 15.79 -27.87 16.06
CA SER A 295 16.85 -28.35 16.95
C SER A 295 17.72 -27.22 17.51
N ALA A 296 18.57 -27.56 18.50
CA ALA A 296 19.56 -26.62 19.01
C ALA A 296 20.60 -26.22 17.94
N SER A 297 20.83 -27.04 16.92
CA SER A 297 21.72 -26.73 15.81
C SER A 297 21.17 -25.55 14.99
N ASP A 298 19.86 -25.49 14.79
CA ASP A 298 19.22 -24.40 14.05
C ASP A 298 19.42 -23.06 14.76
N THR A 299 19.24 -23.04 16.07
CA THR A 299 19.41 -21.80 16.85
C THR A 299 20.82 -21.21 16.75
N LYS A 300 21.84 -22.04 16.48
CA LYS A 300 23.21 -21.57 16.24
C LYS A 300 23.34 -20.88 14.89
N LEU A 301 22.76 -21.46 13.83
CA LEU A 301 22.74 -20.85 12.50
C LEU A 301 21.94 -19.54 12.49
N VAL A 302 20.81 -19.51 13.20
CA VAL A 302 20.05 -18.28 13.38
C VAL A 302 20.86 -17.23 14.14
N ALA A 303 21.58 -17.63 15.20
CA ALA A 303 22.43 -16.71 15.95
C ALA A 303 23.57 -16.12 15.09
N GLU A 304 24.22 -16.95 14.27
CA GLU A 304 25.24 -16.51 13.32
C GLU A 304 24.67 -15.54 12.28
N ALA A 305 23.50 -15.85 11.72
CA ALA A 305 22.81 -14.97 10.79
C ALA A 305 22.45 -13.62 11.44
N VAL A 306 21.95 -13.61 12.68
CA VAL A 306 21.68 -12.37 13.42
C VAL A 306 22.95 -11.54 13.62
N ASP A 307 24.05 -12.16 14.04
CA ASP A 307 25.32 -11.43 14.22
C ASP A 307 25.86 -10.87 12.89
N ARG A 308 25.71 -11.59 11.77
CA ARG A 308 26.04 -11.09 10.42
C ARG A 308 25.17 -9.89 10.03
N ILE A 309 23.86 -9.99 10.19
CA ILE A 309 22.91 -8.92 9.85
C ILE A 309 23.13 -7.68 10.73
N GLU A 310 23.39 -7.83 12.02
CA GLU A 310 23.69 -6.68 12.89
C GLU A 310 25.03 -6.00 12.57
N ALA A 311 25.99 -6.73 11.98
CA ALA A 311 27.24 -6.14 11.51
C ALA A 311 27.06 -5.34 10.22
N GLU A 312 26.20 -5.81 9.30
CA GLU A 312 25.89 -5.14 8.04
C GLU A 312 24.91 -3.97 8.21
N TYR A 313 23.95 -4.11 9.14
CA TYR A 313 22.91 -3.14 9.46
C TYR A 313 22.90 -2.79 10.95
N PRO A 314 23.84 -1.93 11.43
CA PRO A 314 23.96 -1.59 12.85
C PRO A 314 22.69 -0.99 13.47
N GLU A 315 21.84 -0.35 12.68
CA GLU A 315 20.54 0.18 13.09
C GLU A 315 19.51 -0.90 13.47
N LEU A 316 19.72 -2.15 13.04
CA LEU A 316 18.90 -3.31 13.40
C LEU A 316 19.42 -4.03 14.66
N MET A 317 20.46 -3.51 15.30
CA MET A 317 21.04 -4.10 16.50
C MET A 317 20.01 -4.29 17.62
N GLY A 318 20.04 -5.45 18.27
CA GLY A 318 19.16 -5.71 19.40
C GLY A 318 19.52 -6.95 20.21
N GLY A 319 18.50 -7.46 20.90
CA GLY A 319 18.57 -8.66 21.71
C GLY A 319 18.47 -9.94 20.88
N LEU A 320 19.25 -10.93 21.26
CA LEU A 320 19.13 -12.32 20.81
C LEU A 320 19.17 -13.25 22.02
N GLY A 321 18.07 -13.97 22.21
CA GLY A 321 17.95 -15.02 23.22
C GLY A 321 17.88 -16.38 22.56
N VAL A 322 18.64 -17.36 23.05
CA VAL A 322 18.61 -18.74 22.54
C VAL A 322 18.00 -19.66 23.59
N TYR A 323 16.95 -20.40 23.21
CA TYR A 323 16.16 -21.23 24.11
C TYR A 323 16.11 -22.66 23.58
N THR A 324 16.90 -23.55 24.18
CA THR A 324 17.11 -24.93 23.69
C THR A 324 16.82 -26.00 24.74
N SER A 325 16.41 -25.63 25.94
CA SER A 325 16.14 -26.59 27.02
C SER A 325 14.87 -27.41 26.78
N ASP A 326 14.81 -28.63 27.31
CA ASP A 326 13.68 -29.58 27.21
C ASP A 326 12.35 -29.07 27.77
N LYS A 327 12.34 -27.94 28.49
CA LYS A 327 11.12 -27.29 28.98
C LYS A 327 10.29 -26.63 27.87
N TYR A 328 10.84 -26.50 26.66
CA TYR A 328 10.17 -25.95 25.50
C TYR A 328 9.84 -27.06 24.51
N ASN A 329 8.62 -27.04 23.95
CA ASN A 329 8.21 -28.04 22.95
C ASN A 329 9.13 -28.04 21.72
N GLN A 330 9.66 -26.88 21.35
CA GLN A 330 10.60 -26.69 20.23
C GLN A 330 11.64 -25.64 20.63
N PRO A 331 12.93 -25.83 20.31
CA PRO A 331 13.93 -24.78 20.41
C PRO A 331 13.51 -23.54 19.61
N TYR A 332 13.73 -22.36 20.16
CA TYR A 332 13.42 -21.09 19.50
C TYR A 332 14.45 -20.03 19.84
N VAL A 333 14.41 -18.94 19.09
CA VAL A 333 15.18 -17.74 19.37
C VAL A 333 14.26 -16.56 19.61
N HIS A 334 14.64 -15.71 20.55
CA HIS A 334 14.14 -14.35 20.68
C HIS A 334 15.00 -13.45 19.78
N ILE A 335 14.37 -12.63 18.95
CA ILE A 335 15.04 -11.59 18.15
C ILE A 335 14.32 -10.27 18.41
N ASP A 336 15.06 -9.20 18.73
CA ASP A 336 14.51 -7.84 18.75
C ASP A 336 15.44 -6.81 18.09
N ALA A 337 14.91 -5.60 17.90
CA ALA A 337 15.62 -4.45 17.34
C ALA A 337 15.66 -3.27 18.34
N ARG A 338 15.99 -3.54 19.61
CA ARG A 338 15.99 -2.54 20.70
C ARG A 338 17.06 -1.43 20.59
N GLY A 339 17.89 -1.45 19.56
CA GLY A 339 18.96 -0.48 19.32
C GLY A 339 20.24 -0.72 20.13
N LYS A 340 20.33 -1.81 20.89
CA LYS A 340 21.53 -2.19 21.65
C LYS A 340 21.69 -3.71 21.74
N LYS A 341 22.92 -4.19 21.57
CA LYS A 341 23.26 -5.62 21.61
C LYS A 341 22.96 -6.20 22.99
N ALA A 342 22.19 -7.27 23.04
CA ALA A 342 21.98 -8.08 24.24
C ALA A 342 21.97 -9.57 23.84
N ARG A 343 22.60 -10.44 24.65
CA ARG A 343 22.70 -11.88 24.38
C ARG A 343 22.41 -12.66 25.66
N TRP A 344 21.56 -13.67 25.56
CA TRP A 344 21.26 -14.55 26.68
C TRP A 344 20.88 -15.96 26.22
N ARG A 345 20.90 -16.91 27.14
CA ARG A 345 20.48 -18.29 26.93
C ARG A 345 19.51 -18.68 28.04
N GLY A 346 18.47 -19.43 27.70
CA GLY A 346 17.41 -19.80 28.64
C GLY A 346 17.09 -21.28 28.68
#